data_AF-A0A3S2Z6X1-F1
#
_entry.id   AF-A0A3S2Z6X1-F1
#
_cell.length_a   1.000
_cell.length_b   1.000
_cell.length_c   1.000
_cell.angle_alpha   90.00
_cell.angle_beta   90.00
_cell.angle_gamma   90.00
#
_symmetry.space_group_name_H-M   'P 1'
#
loop_
_entity.id
_entity.type
_entity.pdbx_description
1 polymer ?
#
loop_
_entity_poly.entity_id
_entity_poly.type
_entity_poly.pdbx_seq_one_letter_code
_entity_poly.pdbx_strand_id
1 'polypeptide(L)'
;MTELRTYTTLLTFERTSCVSEILPDHVQGACGYVAVAAADEDEVIEILQRGLEYVGLRFLETDQISEYFDDDSVQELDEHLFENLKVWEPGKRWVWGTIFCYLADGEA
;
A
#
# COMPACT_ATOMS: atom_id res chain seq x y z
N MET A 1 -17.81 -12.51 -14.44
CA MET A 1 -16.84 -11.44 -14.18
C MET A 1 -17.00 -11.08 -12.72
N THR A 2 -15.96 -11.21 -11.91
CA THR A 2 -16.01 -10.78 -10.51
C THR A 2 -15.94 -9.25 -10.49
N GLU A 3 -16.85 -8.61 -9.77
CA GLU A 3 -16.84 -7.16 -9.61
C GLU A 3 -15.69 -6.78 -8.68
N LEU A 4 -14.80 -5.90 -9.15
CA LEU A 4 -13.73 -5.36 -8.34
C LEU A 4 -14.28 -4.25 -7.45
N ARG A 5 -13.84 -4.25 -6.20
CA ARG A 5 -14.10 -3.23 -5.19
C ARG A 5 -12.78 -2.58 -4.80
N THR A 6 -12.86 -1.39 -4.24
CA THR A 6 -11.70 -0.72 -3.66
C THR A 6 -11.64 -1.03 -2.18
N TYR A 7 -10.48 -1.48 -1.72
CA TYR A 7 -10.19 -1.68 -0.30
C TYR A 7 -9.07 -0.74 0.12
N THR A 8 -9.11 -0.24 1.34
CA THR A 8 -8.02 0.52 1.97
C THR A 8 -7.42 -0.31 3.10
N THR A 9 -6.11 -0.17 3.31
CA THR A 9 -5.41 -0.82 4.44
C THR A 9 -4.15 -0.06 4.79
N LEU A 10 -3.73 -0.16 6.05
CA LEU A 10 -2.40 0.26 6.47
C LEU A 10 -1.42 -0.90 6.23
N LEU A 11 -0.46 -0.71 5.35
CA LEU A 11 0.50 -1.74 4.96
C LEU A 11 1.88 -1.44 5.56
N THR A 12 2.49 -2.44 6.20
CA THR A 12 3.88 -2.42 6.64
C THR A 12 4.73 -3.31 5.73
N PHE A 13 5.87 -2.78 5.27
CA PHE A 13 6.76 -3.46 4.35
C PHE A 13 8.23 -3.07 4.55
N GLU A 14 9.14 -3.96 4.16
CA GLU A 14 10.58 -3.73 4.26
C GLU A 14 11.29 -3.90 2.91
N ARG A 15 12.48 -3.31 2.80
CA ARG A 15 13.35 -3.44 1.65
C ARG A 15 14.01 -4.82 1.64
N THR A 16 13.92 -5.55 0.53
CA THR A 16 14.69 -6.78 0.31
C THR A 16 15.83 -6.62 -0.69
N SER A 17 15.78 -5.57 -1.51
CA SER A 17 16.83 -5.28 -2.49
C SER A 17 17.23 -3.80 -2.50
N CYS A 18 18.46 -3.51 -2.93
CA CYS A 18 18.99 -2.15 -2.99
C CYS A 18 18.31 -1.26 -4.05
N VAL A 19 17.41 -1.81 -4.88
CA VAL A 19 16.80 -1.12 -6.01
C VAL A 19 15.29 -1.09 -5.79
N SER A 20 14.80 -0.06 -5.10
CA SER A 20 13.38 0.23 -4.98
C SER A 20 13.15 1.70 -5.28
N GLU A 21 12.23 2.01 -6.19
CA GLU A 21 11.82 3.39 -6.48
C GLU A 21 10.88 3.96 -5.42
N ILE A 22 10.37 3.10 -4.51
CA ILE A 22 9.39 3.47 -3.48
C ILE A 22 10.09 3.96 -2.21
N LEU A 23 11.17 3.29 -1.80
CA LEU A 23 11.92 3.65 -0.60
C LEU A 23 13.26 4.32 -0.96
N PRO A 24 13.66 5.41 -0.28
CA PRO A 24 15.02 5.95 -0.37
C PRO A 24 16.06 4.97 0.19
N ASP A 25 17.29 4.96 -0.36
CA ASP A 25 18.32 3.95 -0.05
C ASP A 25 18.72 3.79 1.42
N HIS A 26 18.49 4.81 2.24
CA HIS A 26 18.77 4.79 3.67
C HIS A 26 17.62 4.22 4.52
N VAL A 27 16.50 3.86 3.90
CA VAL A 27 15.29 3.38 4.57
C VAL A 27 15.22 1.86 4.52
N GLN A 28 15.06 1.23 5.69
CA GLN A 28 14.92 -0.22 5.82
C GLN A 28 13.49 -0.68 5.56
N GLY A 29 12.50 0.09 5.96
CA GLY A 29 11.10 -0.21 5.70
C GLY A 29 10.21 0.99 5.90
N ALA A 30 8.93 0.79 5.66
CA ALA A 30 7.92 1.81 5.83
C ALA A 30 6.57 1.21 6.19
N CYS A 31 5.71 2.09 6.67
CA CYS A 31 4.29 1.82 6.85
C CYS A 31 3.51 2.91 6.13
N GLY A 32 2.45 2.57 5.42
CA GLY A 32 1.67 3.55 4.68
C GLY A 32 0.30 3.05 4.27
N TYR A 33 -0.65 3.97 4.12
CA TYR A 33 -1.96 3.61 3.61
C TYR A 33 -1.90 3.31 2.12
N VAL A 34 -2.64 2.31 1.71
CA VAL A 34 -2.75 1.88 0.32
C VAL A 34 -4.20 1.53 0.02
N ALA A 35 -4.66 1.87 -1.17
CA ALA A 35 -5.91 1.38 -1.71
C ALA A 35 -5.66 0.34 -2.81
N VAL A 36 -6.46 -0.71 -2.86
CA VAL A 36 -6.28 -1.88 -3.71
C VAL A 36 -7.61 -2.25 -4.38
N ALA A 37 -7.56 -2.51 -5.69
CA ALA A 37 -8.71 -2.95 -6.47
C ALA A 37 -8.75 -4.48 -6.48
N ALA A 38 -9.62 -5.06 -5.66
CA ALA A 38 -9.71 -6.50 -5.39
C ALA A 38 -11.17 -6.97 -5.32
N ALA A 39 -11.41 -8.26 -5.47
CA ALA A 39 -12.71 -8.90 -5.32
C ALA A 39 -13.10 -9.09 -3.85
N ASP A 40 -12.09 -9.33 -3.00
CA ASP A 40 -12.23 -9.61 -1.58
C ASP A 40 -10.92 -9.27 -0.83
N GLU A 41 -10.95 -9.37 0.50
CA GLU A 41 -9.82 -9.07 1.39
C GLU A 41 -8.63 -10.02 1.20
N ASP A 42 -8.88 -11.28 0.83
CA ASP A 42 -7.81 -12.25 0.58
C ASP A 42 -7.02 -11.86 -0.68
N GLU A 43 -7.71 -11.44 -1.74
CA GLU A 43 -7.07 -10.94 -2.96
C GLU A 43 -6.28 -9.64 -2.72
N VAL A 44 -6.69 -8.79 -1.76
CA VAL A 44 -5.90 -7.61 -1.36
C VAL A 44 -4.49 -8.02 -0.91
N ILE A 45 -4.40 -9.02 -0.04
CA ILE A 45 -3.12 -9.52 0.49
C ILE A 45 -2.29 -10.12 -0.66
N GLU A 46 -2.89 -10.93 -1.53
CA GLU A 46 -2.18 -11.51 -2.67
C GLU A 46 -1.61 -10.45 -3.62
N ILE A 47 -2.39 -9.41 -3.94
CA ILE A 47 -1.96 -8.30 -4.80
C ILE A 47 -0.79 -7.58 -4.15
N LEU A 48 -0.89 -7.27 -2.85
CA LEU A 48 0.14 -6.53 -2.13
C LEU A 48 1.44 -7.33 -2.04
N GLN A 49 1.38 -8.62 -1.69
CA GLN A 49 2.56 -9.48 -1.61
C GLN A 49 3.30 -9.57 -2.96
N ARG A 50 2.59 -9.94 -4.03
CA ARG A 50 3.19 -10.09 -5.36
C ARG A 50 3.68 -8.74 -5.92
N GLY A 51 2.91 -7.67 -5.69
CA GLY A 51 3.25 -6.33 -6.14
C GLY A 51 4.52 -5.81 -5.47
N LEU A 52 4.64 -5.98 -4.15
CA LEU A 52 5.82 -5.55 -3.39
C LEU A 52 7.06 -6.35 -3.77
N GLU A 53 6.94 -7.67 -3.90
CA GLU A 53 8.06 -8.52 -4.30
C GLU A 53 8.61 -8.13 -5.68
N TYR A 54 7.73 -7.78 -6.62
CA TYR A 54 8.11 -7.33 -7.96
C TYR A 54 8.97 -6.05 -7.94
N VAL A 55 8.79 -5.19 -6.93
CA VAL A 55 9.53 -3.91 -6.76
C VAL A 55 10.62 -3.98 -5.69
N GLY A 56 11.05 -5.20 -5.31
CA GLY A 56 12.16 -5.40 -4.38
C GLY A 56 11.83 -5.06 -2.92
N LEU A 57 10.56 -5.14 -2.56
CA LEU A 57 10.04 -4.97 -1.20
C LEU A 57 9.44 -6.27 -0.69
N ARG A 58 9.32 -6.41 0.61
CA ARG A 58 8.68 -7.53 1.28
C ARG A 58 7.52 -7.05 2.11
N PHE A 59 6.37 -7.64 1.85
CA PHE A 59 5.20 -7.55 2.70
C PHE A 59 5.51 -8.07 4.11
N LEU A 60 5.17 -7.31 5.14
CA LEU A 60 5.26 -7.77 6.53
C LEU A 60 3.85 -8.04 7.09
N GLU A 61 2.99 -7.03 7.08
CA GLU A 61 1.63 -7.13 7.60
C GLU A 61 0.73 -6.02 7.05
N THR A 62 -0.57 -6.23 7.19
CA THR A 62 -1.61 -5.23 6.94
C THR A 62 -2.49 -5.10 8.17
N ASP A 63 -2.89 -3.88 8.49
CA ASP A 63 -3.91 -3.60 9.48
C ASP A 63 -5.16 -2.97 8.83
N GLN A 64 -6.33 -3.24 9.42
CA GLN A 64 -7.60 -2.61 9.07
C GLN A 64 -7.98 -2.65 7.58
N ILE A 65 -7.96 -3.83 6.95
CA ILE A 65 -8.52 -3.97 5.60
C ILE A 65 -10.00 -3.61 5.65
N SER A 66 -10.37 -2.58 4.90
CA SER A 66 -11.74 -2.05 4.89
C SER A 66 -12.14 -1.74 3.45
N GLU A 67 -13.37 -2.06 3.06
CA GLU A 67 -13.90 -1.63 1.77
C GLU A 67 -14.06 -0.09 1.77
N TYR A 68 -13.74 0.54 0.64
CA TYR A 68 -13.94 1.96 0.42
C TYR A 68 -15.45 2.24 0.30
N PHE A 69 -16.01 2.97 1.25
CA PHE A 69 -17.44 3.27 1.27
C PHE A 69 -17.75 4.71 0.82
N ASP A 70 -16.92 5.68 1.20
CA ASP A 70 -17.15 7.10 0.90
C ASP A 70 -15.86 7.94 0.94
N ASP A 71 -15.93 9.08 0.25
CA ASP A 71 -14.84 10.04 0.07
C ASP A 71 -14.41 10.70 1.40
N ASP A 72 -15.37 11.04 2.27
CA ASP A 72 -15.10 11.73 3.54
C ASP A 72 -14.25 10.84 4.46
N SER A 73 -14.61 9.56 4.59
CA SER A 73 -13.90 8.60 5.43
C SER A 73 -12.45 8.39 5.00
N VAL A 74 -12.17 8.40 3.70
CA VAL A 74 -10.79 8.22 3.21
C VAL A 74 -9.99 9.50 3.26
N GLN A 75 -10.62 10.65 3.04
CA GLN A 75 -9.96 11.93 3.25
C GLN A 75 -9.52 12.11 4.71
N GLU A 76 -10.35 11.68 5.67
CA GLU A 76 -9.99 11.66 7.10
C GLU A 76 -8.89 10.65 7.43
N LEU A 77 -8.87 9.51 6.74
CA LEU A 77 -7.84 8.47 6.90
C LEU A 77 -6.47 8.94 6.41
N ASP A 78 -6.41 9.42 5.17
CA ASP A 78 -5.19 9.92 4.53
C ASP A 78 -5.52 10.83 3.32
N GLU A 79 -5.21 12.12 3.44
CA GLU A 79 -5.47 13.12 2.39
C GLU A 79 -4.78 12.77 1.06
N HIS A 80 -3.54 12.27 1.11
CA HIS A 80 -2.80 11.91 -0.11
C HIS A 80 -3.39 10.70 -0.81
N LEU A 81 -3.88 9.71 -0.06
CA LEU A 81 -4.58 8.56 -0.61
C LEU A 81 -5.84 8.99 -1.34
N PHE A 82 -6.63 9.86 -0.71
CA PHE A 82 -7.84 10.41 -1.32
C PHE A 82 -7.55 11.14 -2.64
N GLU A 83 -6.55 12.03 -2.66
CA GLU A 83 -6.17 12.74 -3.87
C GLU A 83 -5.67 11.78 -4.97
N ASN A 84 -4.90 10.76 -4.59
CA ASN A 84 -4.41 9.77 -5.55
C ASN A 84 -5.51 8.83 -6.08
N LEU A 85 -6.53 8.54 -5.27
CA LEU A 85 -7.71 7.77 -5.69
C LEU A 85 -8.50 8.48 -6.80
N LYS A 86 -8.62 9.81 -6.74
CA LYS A 86 -9.32 10.61 -7.77
C LYS A 86 -8.66 10.52 -9.15
N VAL A 87 -7.36 10.30 -9.19
CA VAL A 87 -6.56 10.19 -10.42
C VAL A 87 -6.13 8.75 -10.70
N TRP A 88 -6.74 7.77 -10.04
CA TRP A 88 -6.36 6.37 -10.18
C TRP A 88 -6.57 5.85 -11.61
N GLU A 89 -5.46 5.56 -12.28
CA GLU A 89 -5.46 5.15 -13.67
C GLU A 89 -6.09 3.75 -13.87
N PRO A 90 -6.94 3.57 -14.89
CA PRO A 90 -7.47 2.26 -15.25
C PRO A 90 -6.37 1.23 -15.49
N GLY A 91 -6.48 0.07 -14.85
CA GLY A 91 -5.52 -1.04 -14.99
C GLY A 91 -4.44 -1.09 -13.91
N LYS A 92 -4.26 -0.02 -13.11
CA LYS A 92 -3.47 -0.12 -11.87
C LYS A 92 -4.28 -0.84 -10.80
N ARG A 93 -3.63 -1.76 -10.07
CA ARG A 93 -4.27 -2.57 -9.03
C ARG A 93 -4.17 -1.98 -7.63
N TRP A 94 -3.30 -0.99 -7.44
CA TRP A 94 -3.15 -0.29 -6.18
C TRP A 94 -2.85 1.20 -6.37
N VAL A 95 -2.98 1.97 -5.29
CA VAL A 95 -2.55 3.36 -5.21
C VAL A 95 -2.13 3.69 -3.79
N TRP A 96 -1.03 4.45 -3.65
CA TRP A 96 -0.45 4.79 -2.36
C TRP A 96 -1.03 6.08 -1.80
N GLY A 97 -1.14 6.13 -0.48
CA GLY A 97 -1.28 7.35 0.30
C GLY A 97 0.06 7.83 0.85
N THR A 98 0.04 8.41 2.04
CA THR A 98 1.26 8.79 2.77
C THR A 98 2.06 7.55 3.20
N ILE A 99 3.37 7.58 2.95
CA ILE A 99 4.32 6.53 3.36
C ILE A 99 5.24 7.08 4.45
N PHE A 100 5.22 6.46 5.62
CA PHE A 100 6.08 6.76 6.76
C PHE A 100 7.27 5.82 6.80
N CYS A 101 8.44 6.35 6.46
CA CYS A 101 9.69 5.60 6.43
C CYS A 101 10.31 5.48 7.83
N TYR A 102 10.93 4.33 8.12
CA TYR A 102 11.76 4.15 9.30
C TYR A 102 13.17 3.67 8.92
N LEU A 103 14.14 4.18 9.67
CA LEU A 103 15.55 3.82 9.51
C LEU A 103 15.80 2.43 10.09
N ALA A 104 16.83 1.77 9.57
CA ALA A 104 17.51 0.75 10.35
C ALA A 104 18.15 1.45 11.55
N ASP A 105 17.52 1.40 12.73
CA ASP A 105 18.27 1.65 13.96
C ASP A 105 19.30 0.52 14.03
N GLY A 106 20.54 0.86 13.69
CA GLY A 106 21.67 -0.05 13.77
C GLY A 106 21.97 -0.37 15.23
N GLU A 107 21.17 -1.23 15.85
CA GLU A 107 21.68 -2.09 16.92
C GLU A 107 22.02 -3.45 16.29
N ALA A 108 23.29 -3.57 15.91
CA ALA A 108 23.96 -4.84 15.67
C ALA A 108 24.57 -5.35 16.98
#